data_AF-G4RNQ7-F1
#
_entry.id   AF-G4RNQ7-F1
#
_cell.length_a   1.000
_cell.length_b   1.000
_cell.length_c   1.000
_cell.angle_alpha   90.00
_cell.angle_beta   90.00
_cell.angle_gamma   90.00
#
_symmetry.space_group_name_H-M   'P 1'
#
loop_
_entity.id
_entity.type
_entity.pdbx_description
1 polymer ?
#
loop_
_entity_poly.entity_id
_entity_poly.type
_entity_poly.pdbx_seq_one_letter_code
_entity_poly.pdbx_strand_id
1 'polypeptide(L)'
;MKLATHAVFTAGTLALILRAVGVEPWRALWEAWAVSILANVVIDFLGHRGRRRSPLTHTPLRSLAWGALSSAPAVYLAHSYLPLLAGALAGPLHLALDVVTEHGIYICNPKCRRFALAHVRYNDPLANALAVLLGIGSMYLALAR
;
A
#
# COMPACT_ATOMS: atom_id res chain seq x y z
N MET A 1 10.12 -3.20 0.35
CA MET A 1 10.50 -3.31 1.78
C MET A 1 9.87 -4.57 2.36
N LYS A 2 10.02 -4.90 3.65
CA LYS A 2 9.31 -6.06 4.23
C LYS A 2 7.79 -5.91 4.08
N LEU A 3 7.07 -7.00 3.83
CA LEU A 3 5.60 -6.97 3.71
C LEU A 3 4.94 -6.33 4.94
N ALA A 4 5.43 -6.64 6.15
CA ALA A 4 4.96 -6.00 7.38
C ALA A 4 5.15 -4.48 7.38
N THR A 5 6.27 -3.99 6.84
CA THR A 5 6.54 -2.56 6.69
C THR A 5 5.53 -1.91 5.73
N HIS A 6 5.25 -2.55 4.60
CA HIS A 6 4.20 -2.08 3.69
C HIS A 6 2.83 -2.05 4.37
N ALA A 7 2.47 -3.11 5.11
CA ALA A 7 1.20 -3.18 5.79
C ALA A 7 1.01 -2.04 6.81
N VAL A 8 2.02 -1.77 7.66
CA VAL A 8 1.96 -0.69 8.66
C VAL A 8 1.95 0.69 7.99
N PHE A 9 2.83 0.92 7.02
CA PHE A 9 2.92 2.20 6.31
C PHE A 9 1.62 2.53 5.58
N THR A 10 1.09 1.58 4.80
CA THR A 10 -0.15 1.74 4.04
C THR A 10 -1.33 1.90 4.98
N ALA A 11 -1.45 1.10 6.04
CA ALA A 11 -2.56 1.23 6.99
C ALA A 11 -2.56 2.60 7.67
N GLY A 12 -1.40 3.11 8.08
CA GLY A 12 -1.31 4.41 8.73
C GLY A 12 -1.63 5.57 7.82
N THR A 13 -1.02 5.57 6.63
CA THR A 13 -1.26 6.63 5.63
C THR A 13 -2.72 6.62 5.18
N LEU A 14 -3.30 5.44 4.96
CA LEU A 14 -4.68 5.29 4.55
C LEU A 14 -5.66 5.72 5.65
N ALA A 15 -5.41 5.35 6.92
CA ALA A 15 -6.22 5.82 8.05
C ALA A 15 -6.24 7.35 8.10
N LEU A 16 -5.09 8.01 7.94
CA LEU A 16 -5.01 9.47 7.93
C LEU A 16 -5.76 10.09 6.73
N ILE A 17 -5.68 9.49 5.54
CA ILE A 17 -6.44 9.94 4.36
C ILE A 17 -7.95 9.80 4.60
N LEU A 18 -8.40 8.65 5.11
CA LEU A 18 -9.81 8.40 5.41
C LEU A 18 -10.35 9.39 6.45
N ARG A 19 -9.54 9.74 7.45
CA ARG A 19 -9.88 10.80 8.41
C ARG A 19 -9.99 12.16 7.78
N ALA A 20 -9.05 12.52 6.90
CA ALA A 20 -9.08 13.80 6.21
C ALA A 20 -10.35 13.99 5.36
N VAL A 21 -11.02 12.91 4.94
CA VAL A 21 -12.29 12.96 4.20
C VAL A 21 -13.53 12.69 5.08
N GLY A 22 -13.38 12.72 6.41
CA GLY A 22 -14.50 12.70 7.35
C GLY A 22 -14.98 11.33 7.82
N VAL A 23 -14.23 10.25 7.57
CA VAL A 23 -14.57 8.91 8.11
C VAL A 23 -14.23 8.86 9.59
N GLU A 24 -15.13 8.39 10.47
CA GLU A 24 -14.90 8.33 11.92
C GLU A 24 -13.57 7.67 12.35
N PRO A 25 -12.88 8.14 13.42
CA PRO A 25 -11.56 7.65 13.90
C PRO A 25 -11.35 6.14 13.85
N TRP A 26 -12.15 5.40 14.60
CA TRP A 26 -12.01 3.97 14.74
C TRP A 26 -12.39 3.22 13.47
N ARG A 27 -13.38 3.73 12.74
CA ARG A 27 -13.79 3.16 11.46
C ARG A 27 -12.67 3.30 10.42
N ALA A 28 -12.07 4.48 10.31
CA ALA A 28 -10.94 4.75 9.42
C ALA A 28 -9.76 3.82 9.71
N LEU A 29 -9.45 3.61 10.99
CA LEU A 29 -8.37 2.70 11.40
C LEU A 29 -8.66 1.25 11.02
N TRP A 30 -9.85 0.74 11.34
CA TRP A 30 -10.23 -0.65 11.04
C TRP A 30 -10.27 -0.92 9.54
N GLU A 31 -10.89 -0.04 8.76
CA GLU A 31 -10.93 -0.16 7.30
C GLU A 31 -9.53 -0.10 6.70
N ALA A 32 -8.68 0.82 7.15
CA ALA A 32 -7.33 0.95 6.66
C ALA A 32 -6.48 -0.29 6.93
N TRP A 33 -6.60 -0.91 8.11
CA TRP A 33 -5.91 -2.17 8.40
C TRP A 33 -6.40 -3.32 7.54
N ALA A 34 -7.71 -3.51 7.44
CA ALA A 34 -8.30 -4.57 6.63
C ALA A 34 -7.84 -4.46 5.16
N VAL A 35 -7.98 -3.27 4.58
CA VAL A 35 -7.58 -2.98 3.20
C VAL A 35 -6.06 -3.12 3.01
N SER A 36 -5.27 -2.57 3.93
CA SER A 36 -3.80 -2.62 3.83
C SER A 36 -3.30 -4.05 3.80
N ILE A 37 -3.80 -4.93 4.67
CA ILE A 37 -3.38 -6.34 4.69
C ILE A 37 -3.74 -7.02 3.37
N LEU A 38 -5.00 -6.89 2.92
CA LEU A 38 -5.47 -7.52 1.69
C LEU A 38 -4.68 -7.05 0.46
N ALA A 39 -4.57 -5.73 0.26
CA ALA A 39 -3.93 -5.15 -0.90
C ALA A 39 -2.44 -5.48 -0.97
N ASN A 40 -1.70 -5.31 0.14
CA ASN A 40 -0.27 -5.57 0.15
C ASN A 40 0.06 -7.06 -0.07
N VAL A 41 -0.71 -7.97 0.55
CA VAL A 41 -0.53 -9.42 0.35
C VAL A 41 -0.77 -9.80 -1.11
N VAL A 42 -1.87 -9.33 -1.72
CA VAL A 42 -2.20 -9.65 -3.11
C VAL A 42 -1.18 -9.07 -4.09
N ILE A 43 -0.76 -7.82 -3.90
CA ILE A 43 0.22 -7.16 -4.77
C ILE A 43 1.57 -7.87 -4.75
N ASP A 44 2.06 -8.27 -3.57
CA ASP A 44 3.32 -9.01 -3.43
C ASP A 44 3.19 -10.43 -3.99
N PHE A 45 2.13 -11.15 -3.62
CA PHE A 45 1.92 -12.54 -4.01
C PHE A 45 1.84 -12.70 -5.53
N LEU A 46 1.08 -11.85 -6.22
CA LEU A 46 0.95 -11.87 -7.68
C LEU A 46 2.11 -11.14 -8.38
N GLY A 47 2.79 -10.24 -7.66
CA GLY A 47 3.81 -9.36 -8.21
C GLY A 47 5.19 -9.98 -8.31
N HIS A 48 5.52 -10.96 -7.46
CA HIS A 48 6.87 -11.50 -7.36
C HIS A 48 7.08 -12.75 -8.21
N ARG A 49 8.13 -12.72 -9.04
CA ARG A 49 8.69 -13.87 -9.77
C ARG A 49 10.07 -14.15 -9.20
N GLY A 50 10.13 -15.04 -8.21
CA GLY A 50 11.33 -15.24 -7.39
C GLY A 50 11.65 -13.95 -6.62
N ARG A 51 12.87 -13.41 -6.78
CA ARG A 51 13.27 -12.13 -6.15
C ARG A 51 12.90 -10.89 -6.97
N ARG A 52 12.30 -11.04 -8.16
CA ARG A 52 12.04 -9.93 -9.08
C ARG A 52 10.57 -9.55 -9.08
N ARG A 53 10.30 -8.24 -9.03
CA ARG A 53 8.98 -7.68 -9.28
C ARG A 53 8.58 -7.82 -10.74
N SER A 54 7.28 -7.94 -10.96
CA SER A 54 6.68 -8.04 -12.29
C SER A 54 5.81 -6.81 -12.59
N PRO A 55 5.69 -6.42 -13.86
CA PRO A 55 4.80 -5.34 -14.25
C PRO A 55 3.31 -5.71 -14.08
N LEU A 56 2.96 -6.92 -13.62
CA LEU A 56 1.57 -7.32 -13.41
C LEU A 56 0.90 -6.50 -12.30
N THR A 57 1.60 -6.30 -11.19
CA THR A 57 1.09 -5.54 -10.03
C THR A 57 1.89 -4.28 -9.76
N HIS A 58 3.17 -4.22 -10.15
CA HIS A 58 4.06 -3.11 -9.83
C HIS A 58 4.09 -2.02 -10.91
N THR A 59 2.94 -1.62 -11.44
CA THR A 59 2.80 -0.39 -12.24
C THR A 59 1.74 0.50 -11.61
N PRO A 60 1.81 1.85 -11.73
CA PRO A 60 0.88 2.74 -11.04
C PRO A 60 -0.60 2.36 -11.28
N LEU A 61 -1.00 2.23 -12.55
CA LEU A 61 -2.38 1.89 -12.90
C LEU A 61 -2.79 0.49 -12.45
N ARG A 62 -1.91 -0.52 -12.60
CA ARG A 62 -2.27 -1.90 -12.22
C ARG A 62 -2.31 -2.06 -10.71
N SER A 63 -1.44 -1.38 -9.96
CA SER A 63 -1.47 -1.40 -8.50
C SER A 63 -2.79 -0.84 -7.96
N LEU A 64 -3.31 0.22 -8.59
CA LEU A 64 -4.64 0.77 -8.27
C LEU A 64 -5.72 -0.28 -8.50
N ALA A 65 -5.71 -0.93 -9.67
CA ALA A 65 -6.69 -1.97 -10.00
C ALA A 65 -6.61 -3.16 -9.03
N TRP A 66 -5.41 -3.68 -8.76
CA TRP A 66 -5.22 -4.81 -7.85
C TRP A 66 -5.55 -4.47 -6.40
N GLY A 67 -5.23 -3.25 -5.96
CA GLY A 67 -5.61 -2.77 -4.64
C GLY A 67 -7.13 -2.68 -4.46
N ALA A 68 -7.85 -2.17 -5.46
CA ALA A 68 -9.31 -2.14 -5.44
C ALA A 68 -9.92 -3.55 -5.46
N LEU A 69 -9.47 -4.41 -6.40
CA LEU A 69 -9.97 -5.77 -6.57
C LEU A 69 -9.76 -6.63 -5.31
N SER A 70 -8.58 -6.54 -4.70
CA SER A 70 -8.27 -7.26 -3.45
C SER A 70 -9.10 -6.80 -2.26
N SER A 71 -9.64 -5.58 -2.31
CA SER A 71 -10.47 -5.00 -1.25
C SER A 71 -11.97 -5.27 -1.44
N ALA A 72 -12.37 -5.90 -2.55
CA ALA A 72 -13.77 -6.25 -2.81
C ALA A 72 -14.42 -7.09 -1.69
N PRO A 73 -13.75 -8.07 -1.05
CA PRO A 73 -14.33 -8.80 0.08
C PRO A 73 -14.67 -7.90 1.28
N ALA A 74 -13.92 -6.81 1.49
CA ALA A 74 -14.15 -5.88 2.59
C ALA A 74 -15.41 -5.02 2.38
N VAL A 75 -15.91 -4.87 1.16
CA VAL A 75 -17.17 -4.17 0.86
C VAL A 75 -18.35 -4.83 1.55
N TYR A 76 -18.39 -6.17 1.48
CA TYR A 76 -19.46 -6.95 2.10
C TYR A 76 -19.44 -6.79 3.63
N LEU A 77 -18.25 -6.88 4.24
CA LEU A 77 -18.09 -6.73 5.69
C LEU A 77 -18.41 -5.31 6.17
N ALA A 78 -18.00 -4.29 5.43
CA ALA A 78 -18.17 -2.89 5.78
C ALA A 78 -19.57 -2.33 5.42
N HIS A 79 -20.39 -3.08 4.67
CA HIS A 79 -21.65 -2.60 4.08
C HIS A 79 -21.47 -1.24 3.37
N SER A 80 -20.33 -1.05 2.70
CA SER A 80 -19.92 0.23 2.13
C SER A 80 -18.95 0.00 0.96
N TYR A 81 -18.99 0.87 -0.04
CA TYR A 81 -18.02 0.85 -1.15
C TYR A 81 -16.68 1.52 -0.82
N LEU A 82 -16.57 2.14 0.36
CA LEU A 82 -15.36 2.82 0.82
C LEU A 82 -14.09 1.94 0.75
N PRO A 83 -14.12 0.63 1.09
CA PRO A 83 -12.97 -0.24 0.94
C PRO A 83 -12.43 -0.37 -0.49
N LEU A 84 -13.25 -0.22 -1.54
CA LEU A 84 -12.76 -0.24 -2.92
C LEU A 84 -11.90 0.98 -3.22
N LEU A 85 -12.35 2.16 -2.79
CA LEU A 85 -11.60 3.42 -2.94
C LEU A 85 -10.32 3.37 -2.12
N ALA A 86 -10.43 2.90 -0.87
CA ALA A 86 -9.30 2.73 0.02
C ALA A 86 -8.28 1.73 -0.56
N GLY A 87 -8.75 0.63 -1.15
CA GLY A 87 -7.93 -0.35 -1.85
C GLY A 87 -7.24 0.23 -3.07
N ALA A 88 -7.96 1.00 -3.89
CA ALA A 88 -7.40 1.70 -5.04
C ALA A 88 -6.23 2.61 -4.63
N LEU A 89 -6.29 3.26 -3.47
CA LEU A 89 -5.21 4.08 -2.90
C LEU A 89 -4.09 3.25 -2.26
N ALA A 90 -4.42 2.11 -1.65
CA ALA A 90 -3.44 1.22 -1.03
C ALA A 90 -2.40 0.69 -2.02
N GLY A 91 -2.79 0.45 -3.27
CA GLY A 91 -1.87 0.01 -4.32
C GLY A 91 -0.72 1.00 -4.62
N PRO A 92 -1.01 2.26 -4.96
CA PRO A 92 0.01 3.30 -5.09
C PRO A 92 0.82 3.54 -3.81
N LEU A 93 0.22 3.42 -2.62
CA LEU A 93 0.95 3.53 -1.35
C LEU A 93 1.97 2.39 -1.16
N HIS A 94 1.61 1.17 -1.57
CA HIS A 94 2.56 0.07 -1.64
C HIS A 94 3.72 0.42 -2.59
N LEU A 95 3.41 0.94 -3.78
CA LEU A 95 4.43 1.35 -4.76
C LEU A 95 5.29 2.52 -4.28
N ALA A 96 4.78 3.38 -3.40
CA ALA A 96 5.53 4.52 -2.86
C ALA A 96 6.75 4.07 -2.04
N LEU A 97 6.67 2.95 -1.34
CA LEU A 97 7.86 2.35 -0.70
C LEU A 97 8.72 1.60 -1.71
N ASP A 98 8.12 1.03 -2.74
CA ASP A 98 8.87 0.25 -3.71
C ASP A 98 9.67 1.07 -4.70
N VAL A 99 9.21 2.28 -5.01
CA VAL A 99 9.94 3.20 -5.88
C VAL A 99 11.31 3.58 -5.28
N VAL A 100 11.48 3.53 -3.96
CA VAL A 100 12.76 3.84 -3.30
C VAL A 100 13.66 2.61 -3.05
N THR A 101 13.23 1.41 -3.46
CA THR A 101 13.98 0.17 -3.23
C THR A 101 14.67 -0.35 -4.48
N GLU A 102 15.70 -1.19 -4.31
CA GLU A 102 16.56 -1.72 -5.38
C GLU A 102 15.83 -2.41 -6.55
N HIS A 103 14.62 -2.94 -6.33
CA HIS A 103 13.81 -3.58 -7.36
C HIS A 103 12.82 -2.63 -8.05
N GLY A 104 12.62 -1.43 -7.49
CA GLY A 104 11.79 -0.38 -8.07
C GLY A 104 10.35 -0.78 -8.38
N ILE A 105 9.74 0.00 -9.27
CA ILE A 105 8.45 -0.24 -9.91
C ILE A 105 8.63 -0.30 -11.43
N TYR A 106 7.54 -0.49 -12.16
CA TYR A 106 7.51 -0.47 -13.62
C TYR A 106 6.69 0.71 -14.14
N ILE A 107 7.24 1.42 -15.13
CA ILE A 107 6.54 2.41 -15.93
C ILE A 107 6.39 1.82 -17.34
N CYS A 108 5.15 1.70 -17.82
CA CYS A 108 4.85 1.07 -19.11
C CYS A 108 4.30 2.11 -20.09
N ASN A 109 5.11 2.48 -21.09
CA ASN A 109 4.69 3.31 -22.21
C ASN A 109 5.70 3.20 -23.39
N PRO A 110 5.43 2.50 -24.50
CA PRO A 110 4.55 1.33 -24.71
C PRO A 110 5.17 0.02 -24.20
N LYS A 111 6.46 0.02 -23.86
CA LYS A 111 7.18 -1.10 -23.22
C LYS A 111 7.33 -0.82 -21.73
N CYS A 112 7.33 -1.87 -20.91
CA CYS A 112 7.54 -1.75 -19.47
C CYS A 112 9.03 -1.64 -19.14
N ARG A 113 9.42 -0.55 -18.47
CA ARG A 113 10.78 -0.33 -17.97
C ARG A 113 10.75 -0.21 -16.45
N ARG A 114 11.82 -0.71 -15.81
CA ARG A 114 11.99 -0.56 -14.36
C ARG A 114 12.39 0.87 -14.03
N PHE A 115 11.83 1.40 -12.95
CA PHE A 115 12.10 2.73 -12.42
C PHE A 115 12.25 2.65 -10.90
N ALA A 116 13.30 3.27 -10.37
CA ALA A 116 13.52 3.43 -8.94
C ALA A 116 14.14 4.81 -8.68
N LEU A 117 13.63 5.53 -7.68
CA LEU A 117 14.18 6.80 -7.20
C LEU A 117 15.44 6.59 -6.35
N ALA A 118 15.49 5.48 -5.61
CA ALA A 118 16.63 5.08 -4.81
C ALA A 118 16.78 3.55 -4.87
N HIS A 119 17.92 3.04 -4.38
CA HIS A 119 18.27 1.62 -4.44
C HIS A 119 18.40 1.02 -3.03
N VAL A 120 17.45 1.35 -2.14
CA VAL A 120 17.45 0.83 -0.77
C VAL A 120 17.24 -0.68 -0.78
N ARG A 121 18.05 -1.41 -0.01
CA ARG A 121 17.95 -2.87 0.12
C ARG A 121 16.62 -3.26 0.74
N TYR A 122 16.03 -4.36 0.28
CA TYR A 122 14.77 -4.88 0.83
C TYR A 122 14.78 -5.00 2.36
N ASN A 123 15.89 -5.49 2.93
CA ASN A 123 16.07 -5.77 4.35
C ASN A 123 16.82 -4.68 5.13
N ASP A 124 16.91 -3.46 4.59
CA ASP A 124 17.56 -2.35 5.28
C ASP A 124 16.83 -2.01 6.59
N PRO A 125 17.47 -2.15 7.78
CA PRO A 125 16.76 -2.00 9.04
C PRO A 125 16.30 -0.57 9.29
N LEU A 126 17.08 0.44 8.87
CA LEU A 126 16.76 1.84 9.08
C LEU A 126 15.56 2.26 8.22
N ALA A 127 15.58 1.93 6.93
CA ALA A 127 14.49 2.27 6.03
C ALA A 127 13.17 1.58 6.41
N ASN A 128 13.23 0.30 6.80
CA ASN A 128 12.05 -0.42 7.28
C ASN A 128 11.51 0.21 8.59
N ALA A 129 12.39 0.61 9.51
CA ALA A 129 11.98 1.27 10.76
C ALA A 129 11.35 2.64 10.51
N LEU A 130 11.96 3.48 9.67
CA LEU A 130 11.41 4.80 9.32
C LEU A 130 10.02 4.70 8.68
N ALA A 131 9.84 3.79 7.72
CA ALA A 131 8.52 3.58 7.10
C ALA A 131 7.46 3.08 8.11
N VAL A 132 7.84 2.21 9.04
CA VAL A 132 6.95 1.76 10.14
C VAL A 132 6.60 2.95 11.05
N LEU A 133 7.58 3.75 11.46
CA LEU A 133 7.36 4.92 12.32
C LEU A 133 6.44 5.95 11.65
N LEU A 134 6.61 6.20 10.34
CA LEU A 134 5.72 7.05 9.56
C LEU A 134 4.29 6.51 9.53
N GLY A 135 4.13 5.19 9.37
CA GLY A 135 2.82 4.53 9.45
C GLY A 135 2.17 4.70 10.82
N ILE A 136 2.88 4.35 11.90
CA ILE A 136 2.38 4.49 13.27
C ILE A 136 2.04 5.94 13.61
N GLY A 137 2.91 6.88 13.24
CA GLY A 137 2.67 8.31 13.43
C GLY A 137 1.40 8.79 12.70
N SER A 138 1.19 8.32 11.48
CA SER A 138 -0.03 8.62 10.71
C SER A 138 -1.29 8.04 11.37
N MET A 139 -1.23 6.82 11.92
CA MET A 139 -2.34 6.23 12.69
C MET A 139 -2.65 7.05 13.94
N TYR A 140 -1.62 7.46 14.68
CA TYR A 140 -1.80 8.28 15.88
C TYR A 140 -2.49 9.60 15.53
N LEU A 141 -2.05 10.29 14.47
CA LEU A 141 -2.68 11.52 13.99
C LEU A 141 -4.12 11.31 13.51
N ALA A 142 -4.42 10.15 12.93
CA ALA A 142 -5.77 9.78 12.52
C ALA A 142 -6.73 9.59 13.72
N LEU A 143 -6.22 9.14 14.88
CA LEU A 143 -7.01 8.94 16.09
C LEU A 143 -7.09 10.19 16.99
N ALA A 144 -6.06 11.04 16.95
CA ALA A 144 -5.95 12.22 17.82
C ALA A 144 -6.77 13.43 17.35
N ARG A 145 -7.42 13.33 16.18
CA ARG A 145 -8.29 14.34 15.57
C ARG A 145 -9.64 13.73 15.28
#